data_AF-X1UVG8-F1
#
_entry.id   AF-X1UVG8-F1
#
_cell.length_a   1.000
_cell.length_b   1.000
_cell.length_c   1.000
_cell.angle_alpha   90.00
_cell.angle_beta   90.00
_cell.angle_gamma   90.00
#
_symmetry.space_group_name_H-M   'P 1'
#
loop_
_entity.id
_entity.type
_entity.pdbx_description
1 polymer ?
#
loop_
_entity_poly.entity_id
_entity_poly.type
_entity_poly.pdbx_seq_one_letter_code
_entity_poly.pdbx_strand_id
1 'polypeptide(L)' 'MNKDIIGPMDKVTNVEVDLGPRLIMAGSEVLGTSDNISIHVAESTEEELEKLKSAYEIRLVKMLGESGKEK' A
#
# COMPACT_ATOMS: atom_id res chain seq x y z
N MET A 1 -13.57 17.02 24.98
CA MET A 1 -12.98 15.94 24.15
C MET A 1 -11.52 16.29 23.97
N ASN A 2 -10.63 15.48 24.55
CA ASN A 2 -9.19 15.74 24.54
C ASN A 2 -8.67 15.71 23.11
N LYS A 3 -7.84 16.70 22.78
CA LYS A 3 -7.06 16.69 21.55
C LYS A 3 -6.02 15.60 21.72
N ASP A 4 -6.10 14.54 20.93
CA ASP A 4 -5.13 13.46 20.93
C ASP A 4 -3.74 14.05 20.63
N ILE A 5 -2.89 14.09 21.65
CA ILE A 5 -1.48 14.41 21.50
C ILE A 5 -0.86 13.15 20.89
N ILE A 6 -0.74 13.14 19.56
CA ILE A 6 -0.03 12.08 18.86
C ILE A 6 1.44 12.29 19.21
N GLY A 7 1.98 11.44 20.10
CA GLY A 7 3.41 11.36 20.37
C GLY A 7 4.20 11.07 19.09
N PRO A 8 5.54 11.09 19.13
CA PRO A 8 6.34 10.70 17.97
C PRO A 8 5.91 9.29 17.54
N MET A 9 5.34 9.15 16.34
CA MET A 9 5.07 7.84 15.77
C MET A 9 6.37 7.20 15.34
N ASP A 10 6.59 5.96 15.76
CA ASP A 10 7.74 5.18 15.35
C ASP A 10 7.69 4.98 13.83
N LYS A 11 8.69 5.56 13.16
CA LYS A 11 8.87 5.45 11.72
C LYS A 11 9.68 4.20 11.41
N VAL A 12 9.24 3.51 10.38
CA VAL A 12 9.88 2.32 9.83
C VAL A 12 10.34 2.65 8.41
N THR A 13 11.55 2.24 8.05
CA THR A 13 12.12 2.52 6.71
C THR A 13 12.70 1.26 6.07
N ASN A 14 12.64 1.20 4.74
CA ASN A 14 13.19 0.14 3.90
C ASN A 14 12.76 -1.28 4.32
N VAL A 15 11.46 -1.49 4.51
CA VAL A 15 10.90 -2.78 4.93
C VAL A 15 10.25 -3.49 3.76
N GLU A 16 10.47 -4.80 3.69
CA GLU A 16 9.75 -5.71 2.81
C GLU A 16 8.52 -6.27 3.55
N VAL A 17 7.36 -6.21 2.91
CA VAL A 17 6.10 -6.68 3.49
C VAL A 17 5.48 -7.73 2.59
N ASP A 18 5.36 -8.95 3.12
CA ASP A 18 4.60 -10.03 2.50
C ASP A 18 3.11 -9.87 2.79
N LEU A 19 2.30 -9.72 1.74
CA LEU A 19 0.86 -9.49 1.85
C LEU A 19 0.03 -10.77 1.70
N GLY A 20 0.63 -11.87 1.21
CA GLY A 20 -0.09 -13.10 0.89
C GLY A 20 -1.14 -12.90 -0.21
N PRO A 21 -2.25 -13.68 -0.20
CA PRO A 21 -3.32 -13.59 -1.19
C PRO A 21 -4.07 -12.26 -1.16
N ARG A 22 -4.21 -11.59 -2.31
CA ARG A 22 -4.94 -10.32 -2.47
C ARG A 22 -5.78 -10.28 -3.74
N LEU A 23 -6.89 -9.54 -3.68
CA LEU A 23 -7.69 -9.19 -4.85
C LEU A 23 -7.00 -8.06 -5.63
N ILE A 24 -6.92 -8.17 -6.95
CA ILE A 24 -6.37 -7.12 -7.81
C ILE A 24 -7.52 -6.38 -8.49
N MET A 25 -7.56 -5.06 -8.30
CA MET A 25 -8.63 -4.21 -8.84
C MET A 25 -8.07 -3.08 -9.70
N ALA A 26 -8.77 -2.75 -10.79
CA ALA A 26 -8.55 -1.53 -11.56
C ALA A 26 -9.84 -0.70 -11.58
N GLY A 27 -9.82 0.47 -10.95
CA GLY A 27 -11.05 1.22 -10.68
C GLY A 27 -12.01 0.41 -9.81
N SER A 28 -13.22 0.14 -10.31
CA SER A 28 -14.23 -0.70 -9.65
C SER A 28 -14.26 -2.15 -10.16
N GLU A 29 -13.39 -2.51 -11.10
CA GLU A 29 -13.36 -3.84 -11.72
C GLU A 29 -12.37 -4.76 -11.02
N VAL A 30 -12.80 -6.00 -10.76
CA VAL A 30 -11.96 -7.07 -10.25
C VAL A 30 -11.26 -7.75 -11.43
N LEU A 31 -9.94 -7.66 -11.48
CA LEU A 31 -9.13 -8.28 -12.54
C LEU A 31 -8.71 -9.71 -12.20
N GLY A 32 -8.61 -10.04 -10.91
CA GLY A 32 -8.24 -11.37 -10.46
C GLY A 32 -7.74 -11.41 -9.03
N THR A 33 -7.04 -12.50 -8.70
CA THR A 33 -6.35 -12.68 -7.42
C THR A 33 -4.88 -12.92 -7.68
N SER A 34 -4.03 -12.52 -6.73
CA SER A 34 -2.61 -12.81 -6.75
C SER A 34 -2.21 -13.28 -5.37
N ASP A 35 -1.34 -14.27 -5.32
CA ASP A 35 -0.78 -14.82 -4.09
C ASP A 35 0.69 -14.43 -3.97
N ASN A 36 1.19 -14.36 -2.73
CA ASN A 36 2.57 -14.04 -2.36
C ASN A 36 3.10 -12.71 -2.94
N ILE A 37 2.33 -11.64 -2.82
CA ILE A 37 2.82 -10.30 -3.16
C ILE A 37 3.73 -9.81 -2.05
N SER A 38 4.97 -9.48 -2.41
CA SER A 38 5.89 -8.70 -1.58
C SER A 38 5.94 -7.26 -2.08
N ILE A 39 5.96 -6.31 -1.15
CA ILE A 39 6.12 -4.88 -1.45
C ILE A 39 7.28 -4.28 -0.65
N HIS A 40 8.03 -3.40 -1.30
CA HIS A 40 9.06 -2.62 -0.64
C HIS A 40 8.50 -1.27 -0.19
N VAL A 41 8.51 -1.03 1.12
CA VAL A 41 8.03 0.21 1.74
C VAL A 41 9.23 1.05 2.16
N ALA A 42 9.43 2.18 1.48
CA ALA A 42 10.56 3.08 1.73
C ALA A 42 10.49 3.74 3.11
N GLU A 43 9.31 4.26 3.48
CA GLU A 43 9.04 4.89 4.79
C GLU A 43 7.54 4.77 5.12
N SER A 44 7.21 4.41 6.36
CA SER A 44 5.83 4.37 6.87
C SER A 44 5.83 4.34 8.40
N THR A 45 4.68 4.55 9.04
CA THR A 45 4.51 4.28 10.48
C THR A 45 4.12 2.82 10.72
N GLU A 46 4.29 2.33 11.95
CA GLU A 46 3.81 0.98 12.30
C GLU A 46 2.30 0.81 12.05
N GLU A 47 1.49 1.83 12.38
CA GLU A 47 0.04 1.78 12.16
C GLU A 47 -0.32 1.69 10.67
N GLU A 48 0.40 2.42 9.82
CA GLU A 48 0.22 2.36 8.37
C GLU A 48 0.64 1.00 7.79
N LEU A 49 1.73 0.41 8.28
CA LEU A 49 2.15 -0.95 7.90
C LEU A 49 1.10 -2.00 8.30
N GLU A 50 0.49 -1.87 9.48
CA GLU A 50 -0.59 -2.77 9.90
C GLU A 50 -1.86 -2.60 9.05
N LYS A 51 -2.20 -1.37 8.64
CA LYS A 51 -3.28 -1.11 7.67
C LYS A 51 -2.99 -1.78 6.32
N LEU A 52 -1.75 -1.68 5.86
CA LEU A 52 -1.30 -2.29 4.60
C LEU A 52 -1.38 -3.81 4.64
N LYS A 53 -0.89 -4.44 5.71
CA LYS A 53 -1.00 -5.89 5.92
C LYS A 53 -2.45 -6.36 6.04
N SER A 54 -3.34 -5.54 6.60
CA SER A 54 -4.75 -5.89 6.80
C SER A 54 -5.64 -5.65 5.58
N ALA A 55 -5.16 -4.93 4.56
CA ALA A 55 -5.92 -4.67 3.35
C ALA A 55 -6.15 -5.96 2.55
N TYR A 56 -7.37 -6.23 2.09
CA TYR A 56 -7.72 -7.44 1.33
C TYR A 56 -7.52 -7.30 -0.19
N GLU A 57 -7.38 -6.07 -0.67
CA GLU A 57 -7.30 -5.74 -2.10
C GLU A 57 -6.15 -4.76 -2.39
N ILE A 58 -5.63 -4.84 -3.60
CA ILE A 58 -4.69 -3.88 -4.17
C ILE A 58 -5.37 -3.18 -5.34
N ARG A 59 -5.43 -1.85 -5.28
CA ARG A 59 -5.98 -1.01 -6.35
C ARG A 59 -4.87 -0.50 -7.25
N LEU A 60 -4.92 -0.90 -8.51
CA LEU A 60 -4.04 -0.41 -9.56
C LEU A 60 -4.50 0.98 -9.98
N VAL A 61 -3.62 1.96 -9.82
CA VAL A 61 -3.83 3.34 -10.25
C VAL A 61 -2.78 3.71 -11.28
N LYS A 62 -3.17 4.53 -12.27
CA LYS A 62 -2.21 5.08 -13.22
C LYS A 62 -1.36 6.14 -12.52
N MET A 63 -0.04 5.97 -12.52
CA MET A 63 0.88 6.99 -12.01
C MET A 63 0.77 8.25 -12.88
N LEU A 64 0.36 9.37 -12.27
CA LEU A 64 0.33 10.68 -12.93
C LEU A 64 1.77 11.22 -13.00
N GLY A 65 2.41 11.02 -14.15
CA GLY A 65 3.81 11.41 -14.38
C GLY A 65 4.51 10.54 -15.43
N GLU A 66 4.01 9.32 -15.65
CA GLU A 66 4.40 8.47 -16.77
C GLU A 66 3.52 8.78 -18.00
N SER A 67 3.41 10.06 -18.38
CA SER A 67 3.10 10.38 -19.77
C SER A 67 4.31 9.91 -20.57
N GLY A 68 4.23 8.69 -21.09
CA GLY A 68 5.20 8.18 -22.04
C GLY A 68 5.46 9.24 -23.10
N LYS A 69 6.73 9.42 -23.44
CA LYS A 69 7.09 9.89 -24.78
C LYS A 69 6.34 8.99 -25.74
N GLU A 70 5.23 9.48 -26.28
CA GLU A 70 4.62 8.91 -27.48
C GLU A 70 5.72 8.93 -28.55
N LYS A 71 6.09 7.75 -29.04
CA LYS A 71 6.85 7.58 -30.26
C LYS A 71 5.88 7.14 -31.35
#